data_AF-A0A2N6E1F3-F1
#
_entry.id   AF-A0A2N6E1F3-F1
#
_cell.length_a   1.000
_cell.length_b   1.000
_cell.length_c   1.000
_cell.angle_alpha   90.00
_cell.angle_beta   90.00
_cell.angle_gamma   90.00
#
_symmetry.space_group_name_H-M   'P 1'
#
loop_
_entity.id
_entity.type
_entity.pdbx_description
1 polymer ?
#
loop_
_entity_poly.entity_id
_entity_poly.type
_entity_poly.pdbx_seq_one_letter_code
_entity_poly.pdbx_strand_id
1 'polypeptide(L)' 'MNLNNGIGEKAINKTIEDHPAIGEILQKYDIGCVTCGVGICLVKDVVSIHALGDEIEAKIEKEINDYLETVNIKEGEAA' A
#
# COMPACT_ATOMS: atom_id res chain seq x y z
N MET A 1 -4.82 3.19 9.28
CA MET A 1 -4.96 1.98 8.44
C MET A 1 -4.36 0.77 9.16
N ASN A 2 -4.96 -0.40 8.98
CA ASN A 2 -4.49 -1.70 9.46
C ASN A 2 -4.09 -2.58 8.28
N LEU A 3 -2.85 -2.41 7.81
CA LEU A 3 -2.32 -3.20 6.69
C LEU A 3 -1.58 -4.45 7.20
N ASN A 4 -1.85 -5.59 6.56
CA ASN A 4 -1.21 -6.87 6.86
C ASN A 4 0.32 -6.81 6.67
N ASN A 5 1.03 -7.76 7.28
CA ASN A 5 2.49 -7.91 7.16
C ASN A 5 3.32 -6.65 7.53
N GLY A 6 2.73 -5.73 8.31
CA GLY A 6 3.36 -4.47 8.72
C GLY A 6 3.59 -3.48 7.57
N ILE A 7 2.92 -3.66 6.42
CA ILE A 7 3.11 -2.82 5.22
C ILE A 7 2.89 -1.34 5.51
N GLY A 8 1.94 -1.01 6.39
CA GLY A 8 1.64 0.38 6.77
C GLY A 8 2.83 1.14 7.36
N GLU A 9 3.78 0.43 7.98
CA GLU A 9 4.97 0.98 8.63
C GLU A 9 6.23 0.89 7.76
N LYS A 10 6.11 0.42 6.50
CA LYS A 10 7.23 0.38 5.56
C LYS A 10 7.32 1.66 4.74
N ALA A 11 8.54 1.96 4.28
CA ALA A 11 8.74 3.02 3.30
C ALA A 11 8.03 2.68 1.99
N ILE A 12 7.34 3.67 1.42
CA ILE A 12 6.51 3.48 0.22
C ILE A 12 7.35 3.08 -1.01
N ASN A 13 8.57 3.60 -1.17
CA ASN A 13 9.44 3.19 -2.27
C ASN A 13 9.79 1.69 -2.22
N LYS A 14 10.19 1.19 -1.05
CA LYS A 14 10.49 -0.23 -0.84
C LYS A 14 9.25 -1.10 -0.98
N THR A 15 8.12 -0.62 -0.47
CA THR A 15 6.85 -1.31 -0.63
C THR A 15 6.47 -1.47 -2.11
N ILE A 16 6.65 -0.45 -2.94
CA ILE A 16 6.36 -0.54 -4.38
C ILE A 16 7.40 -1.38 -5.12
N GLU A 17 8.68 -1.34 -4.71
CA GLU A 17 9.72 -2.24 -5.25
C GLU A 17 9.37 -3.72 -5.01
N ASP A 18 8.98 -4.07 -3.78
CA ASP A 18 8.66 -5.44 -3.38
C ASP A 18 7.26 -5.87 -3.86
N HIS A 19 6.32 -4.92 -3.93
CA HIS A 19 4.92 -5.12 -4.27
C HIS A 19 4.40 -4.05 -5.26
N PRO A 20 4.77 -4.13 -6.56
CA PRO A 20 4.36 -3.14 -7.56
C PRO A 20 2.85 -2.91 -7.64
N ALA A 21 2.05 -3.95 -7.38
CA ALA A 21 0.59 -3.88 -7.35
C ALA A 21 0.04 -2.91 -6.30
N ILE A 22 0.75 -2.72 -5.16
CA ILE A 22 0.37 -1.70 -4.17
C ILE A 22 0.50 -0.30 -4.77
N GLY A 23 1.54 -0.06 -5.58
CA GLY A 23 1.69 1.19 -6.32
C GLY A 23 0.54 1.45 -7.30
N GLU A 24 0.10 0.42 -8.03
CA GLU A 24 -1.05 0.51 -8.93
C GLU A 24 -2.36 0.80 -8.18
N ILE A 25 -2.58 0.15 -7.02
CA ILE A 25 -3.74 0.42 -6.16
C ILE A 25 -3.76 1.89 -5.76
N LEU A 26 -2.64 2.40 -5.23
CA LEU A 26 -2.53 3.79 -4.79
C LEU A 26 -2.76 4.78 -5.95
N GLN A 27 -2.24 4.49 -7.15
CA GLN A 27 -2.43 5.32 -8.33
C GLN A 27 -3.90 5.44 -8.76
N LYS A 28 -4.74 4.42 -8.55
CA LYS A 28 -6.19 4.50 -8.84
C LYS A 28 -6.90 5.58 -8.03
N TYR A 29 -6.35 5.94 -6.88
CA TYR A 29 -6.87 6.96 -5.96
C TYR A 29 -6.08 8.27 -6.07
N ASP A 30 -5.33 8.47 -7.16
CA ASP A 30 -4.43 9.60 -7.39
C ASP A 30 -3.35 9.78 -6.30
N ILE A 31 -3.02 8.71 -5.57
CA ILE A 31 -1.96 8.70 -4.56
C ILE A 31 -0.65 8.29 -5.23
N GLY A 32 0.10 9.30 -5.67
CA GLY A 32 1.44 9.11 -6.25
C GLY A 32 2.55 9.41 -5.24
N CYS A 33 3.43 8.44 -4.98
CA CYS A 33 4.64 8.62 -4.14
C CYS A 33 5.71 9.55 -4.78
N VAL A 34 5.57 9.91 -6.05
CA VAL A 34 6.57 10.70 -6.79
C VAL A 34 6.64 12.17 -6.37
N THR A 35 5.69 12.68 -5.60
CA THR A 35 5.63 14.10 -5.22
C THR A 35 6.70 14.52 -4.22
N CYS A 36 7.23 13.61 -3.39
CA CYS A 36 8.30 13.93 -2.43
C CYS A 36 9.72 13.68 -2.96
N GLY A 37 9.87 12.99 -4.11
CA GLY A 37 11.15 12.71 -4.76
C GLY A 37 12.06 11.66 -4.08
N VAL A 38 11.81 11.30 -2.81
CA VAL A 38 12.66 10.35 -2.05
C VAL A 38 11.93 9.03 -1.72
N GLY A 39 10.61 9.09 -1.52
CA GLY A 39 9.75 7.93 -1.27
C GLY A 39 9.96 7.23 0.08
N ILE A 40 10.46 7.94 1.09
CA ILE A 40 10.77 7.40 2.42
C ILE A 40 9.60 7.45 3.41
N CYS A 41 8.50 8.11 3.04
CA CYS A 41 7.31 8.19 3.88
C CYS A 41 6.71 6.79 4.10
N LEU A 42 6.04 6.61 5.23
CA LEU A 42 5.34 5.36 5.50
C LEU A 42 4.10 5.24 4.62
N VAL A 43 3.73 4.02 4.22
CA VAL A 43 2.54 3.78 3.38
C VAL A 43 1.28 4.37 4.01
N LYS A 44 1.08 4.16 5.32
CA LYS A 44 -0.08 4.71 6.03
C LYS A 44 -0.11 6.25 6.00
N ASP A 45 1.05 6.88 6.12
CA ASP A 45 1.16 8.35 6.18
C ASP A 45 0.91 8.94 4.79
N VAL A 46 1.41 8.29 3.73
CA VAL A 46 1.16 8.69 2.35
C VAL A 46 -0.33 8.70 2.04
N VAL A 47 -1.08 7.71 2.50
CA VAL A 47 -2.53 7.65 2.30
C VAL A 47 -3.23 8.75 3.12
N SER A 48 -2.91 8.88 4.40
CA SER A 48 -3.60 9.84 5.29
C SER A 48 -3.32 11.31 4.97
N ILE A 49 -2.16 11.66 4.39
CA ILE A 49 -1.85 13.05 4.00
C ILE A 49 -2.75 13.54 2.85
N HIS A 50 -3.26 12.65 2.00
CA HIS A 50 -4.14 13.04 0.89
C HIS A 50 -5.58 13.32 1.34
N ALA A 51 -5.91 13.06 2.62
CA ALA A 51 -7.18 13.40 3.26
C ALA A 51 -8.40 13.02 2.40
N LEU A 52 -8.38 11.83 1.81
CA LEU A 52 -9.43 11.33 0.92
C LEU A 52 -10.75 11.00 1.66
N GLY A 53 -10.70 10.97 2.99
CA GLY A 53 -11.81 10.62 3.87
C GLY A 53 -11.86 9.13 4.20
N ASP A 54 -12.44 8.82 5.36
CA ASP A 54 -12.42 7.48 5.99
C ASP A 54 -12.94 6.37 5.07
N GLU A 55 -13.94 6.65 4.23
CA GLU A 55 -14.49 5.66 3.31
C GLU A 55 -13.49 5.25 2.22
N ILE A 56 -12.73 6.22 1.68
CA ILE A 56 -11.73 5.95 0.65
C ILE A 56 -10.53 5.24 1.26
N GLU A 57 -10.08 5.67 2.46
CA GLU A 57 -9.00 5.00 3.17
C GLU A 57 -9.34 3.52 3.47
N ALA A 58 -10.58 3.24 3.88
CA ALA A 58 -11.05 1.88 4.11
C ALA A 58 -11.06 1.02 2.83
N LYS A 59 -11.39 1.60 1.67
CA LYS A 59 -11.32 0.90 0.38
C LYS A 59 -9.88 0.58 -0.02
N ILE A 60 -8.96 1.53 0.15
CA ILE A 60 -7.53 1.33 -0.11
C ILE A 60 -6.98 0.23 0.82
N GLU A 61 -7.29 0.30 2.11
CA GLU A 61 -6.89 -0.72 3.10
C GLU A 61 -7.36 -2.11 2.69
N LYS A 62 -8.63 -2.24 2.31
CA LYS A 62 -9.19 -3.51 1.86
C LYS A 62 -8.51 -4.03 0.59
N GLU A 63 -8.33 -3.20 -0.43
CA GLU A 63 -7.67 -3.63 -1.68
C GLU A 63 -6.22 -4.11 -1.45
N ILE A 64 -5.47 -3.40 -0.59
CA ILE A 64 -4.09 -3.79 -0.26
C ILE A 64 -4.08 -5.10 0.53
N ASN A 65 -4.96 -5.27 1.52
CA ASN A 65 -5.02 -6.50 2.31
C ASN A 65 -5.46 -7.70 1.47
N ASP A 66 -6.48 -7.54 0.61
CA ASP A 66 -6.90 -8.57 -0.33
C ASP A 66 -5.73 -9.01 -1.22
N TYR A 67 -4.94 -8.07 -1.75
CA TYR A 67 -3.72 -8.37 -2.50
C TYR A 67 -2.69 -9.16 -1.68
N LEU A 68 -2.38 -8.70 -0.46
CA LEU A 68 -1.39 -9.34 0.41
C LEU A 68 -1.79 -10.77 0.78
N GLU A 69 -3.09 -11.04 0.98
CA GLU A 69 -3.59 -12.39 1.17
C GLU A 69 -3.33 -13.28 -0.05
N THR A 70 -3.53 -12.78 -1.27
CA THR A 70 -3.21 -13.56 -2.48
C THR A 70 -1.72 -13.85 -2.65
N VAL A 71 -0.84 -12.95 -2.20
CA VAL A 71 0.61 -13.16 -2.23
C VAL A 71 1.01 -14.23 -1.21
N ASN A 72 0.50 -14.12 0.03
CA ASN A 72 0.75 -15.09 1.09
C ASN A 72 0.33 -16.52 0.69
N ILE A 73 -0.80 -16.67 -0.02
CA ILE A 73 -1.25 -17.98 -0.53
C ILE A 73 -0.25 -18.55 -1.54
N LYS A 74 0.25 -17.72 -2.48
CA LYS A 74 1.19 -18.16 -3.52
C LYS A 74 2.56 -18.53 -2.96
N GLU A 75 3.03 -17.85 -1.92
CA GLU A 75 4.28 -18.19 -1.23
C GLU A 75 4.14 -19.51 -0.44
N GLY A 76 2.95 -19.80 0.10
CA GLY A 76 2.65 -21.05 0.81
C GLY A 76 2.42 -22.26 -0.11
N GLU A 77 1.93 -22.06 -1.34
CA GLU A 77 1.77 -23.14 -2.34
C GLU A 77 3.07 -23.51 -3.06
N ALA A 78 4.09 -22.64 -3.02
CA ALA A 78 5.40 -22.89 -3.63
C ALA A 78 6.37 -23.68 -2.72
N ALA A 79 5.93 -24.11 -1.54
CA ALA A 79 6.71 -24.82 -0.52
C ALA A 79 6.44 -26.34 -0.49
#